data_AF-A0A347WI68-F1
#
_entry.id   AF-A0A347WI68-F1
#
_cell.length_a   1.000
_cell.length_b   1.000
_cell.length_c   1.000
_cell.angle_alpha   90.00
_cell.angle_beta   90.00
_cell.angle_gamma   90.00
#
_symmetry.space_group_name_H-M   'P 1'
#
loop_
_entity.id
_entity.type
_entity.pdbx_description
1 polymer ?
#
loop_
_entity_poly.entity_id
_entity_poly.type
_entity_poly.pdbx_seq_one_letter_code
_entity_poly.pdbx_strand_id
1 'polypeptide(L)' 'MFRYYLLLSDDEFNRVLVKKNIETREEKYFNPTNNNWEAIGIMIRYFWPDSDTYDMYEELTEEEAMEIVSM' A
#
# COMPACT_ATOMS: atom_id res chain seq x y z
N MET A 1 11.95 -8.85 -4.37
CA MET A 1 11.61 -8.64 -2.94
C MET A 1 10.39 -7.72 -2.84
N PHE A 2 9.47 -7.97 -1.91
CA PHE A 2 8.29 -7.10 -1.71
C PHE A 2 8.41 -6.26 -0.44
N ARG A 3 7.78 -5.10 -0.45
CA ARG A 3 7.46 -4.30 0.74
C ARG A 3 5.98 -4.03 0.79
N TYR A 4 5.44 -3.92 2.00
CA TYR A 4 4.03 -3.72 2.25
C TYR A 4 3.82 -2.40 2.98
N TYR A 5 2.79 -1.66 2.58
CA TYR A 5 2.49 -0.34 3.11
C TYR A 5 1.00 -0.23 3.40
N LEU A 6 0.65 0.22 4.58
CA LEU A 6 -0.72 0.61 4.91
C LEU A 6 -0.85 2.12 4.71
N LEU A 7 -1.70 2.54 3.79
CA LEU A 7 -1.95 3.96 3.54
C LEU A 7 -2.90 4.50 4.61
N LEU A 8 -2.45 5.51 5.34
CA LEU A 8 -3.15 6.07 6.50
C LEU A 8 -3.94 7.35 6.16
N SER A 9 -3.94 7.82 4.90
CA SER A 9 -4.70 9.03 4.57
C SER A 9 -5.42 9.08 3.22
N ASP A 10 -6.30 10.09 3.25
CA ASP A 10 -7.31 10.57 2.31
C ASP A 10 -8.52 9.67 2.08
N ASP A 11 -9.69 10.29 1.91
CA ASP A 11 -11.01 9.65 1.82
C ASP A 11 -11.07 8.50 0.80
N GLU A 12 -10.19 8.52 -0.20
CA GLU A 12 -10.09 7.53 -1.28
C GLU A 12 -9.20 6.32 -0.96
N PHE A 13 -8.12 6.49 -0.19
CA PHE A 13 -7.09 5.45 0.03
C PHE A 13 -6.82 5.10 1.49
N ASN A 14 -7.64 5.61 2.40
CA ASN A 14 -7.56 5.28 3.83
C ASN A 14 -7.64 3.77 4.08
N ARG A 15 -6.65 3.24 4.80
CA ARG A 15 -6.46 1.82 5.13
C ARG A 15 -6.30 0.89 3.92
N VAL A 16 -5.82 1.42 2.80
CA VAL A 16 -5.47 0.60 1.65
C VAL A 16 -4.11 -0.06 1.90
N LEU A 17 -4.08 -1.39 1.82
CA LEU A 17 -2.85 -2.16 1.84
C LEU A 17 -2.23 -2.19 0.44
N VAL A 18 -1.01 -1.69 0.31
CA VAL A 18 -0.22 -1.67 -0.92
C VAL A 18 0.97 -2.62 -0.80
N LYS A 19 1.14 -3.46 -1.81
CA LYS A 19 2.31 -4.31 -2.04
C LYS A 19 3.16 -3.72 -3.16
N LYS A 20 4.43 -3.45 -2.88
CA LYS A 20 5.40 -2.93 -3.85
C LYS A 20 6.49 -3.95 -4.13
N ASN A 21 6.70 -4.25 -5.41
CA ASN A 21 7.88 -4.99 -5.86
C ASN A 21 9.07 -4.04 -5.98
N ILE A 22 10.14 -4.30 -5.22
CA ILE A 22 11.31 -3.43 -5.21
C ILE A 22 12.15 -3.56 -6.49
N GLU A 23 12.09 -4.71 -7.15
CA GLU A 23 12.86 -4.97 -8.38
C GLU A 23 12.17 -4.39 -9.61
N THR A 24 10.86 -4.63 -9.76
CA THR A 24 10.10 -4.18 -10.93
C THR A 24 9.45 -2.81 -10.74
N ARG A 25 9.44 -2.28 -9.52
CA ARG A 25 8.68 -1.09 -9.10
C ARG A 25 7.16 -1.21 -9.30
N GLU A 26 6.66 -2.41 -9.58
CA GLU A 26 5.23 -2.65 -9.68
C GLU A 26 4.56 -2.50 -8.31
N GLU A 27 3.42 -1.83 -8.30
CA GLU A 27 2.63 -1.59 -7.11
C GLU A 27 1.25 -2.23 -7.31
N LYS A 28 0.76 -2.89 -6.29
CA LYS A 28 -0.60 -3.43 -6.24
C LYS A 28 -1.24 -3.09 -4.93
N TYR A 29 -2.54 -2.82 -4.91
CA TYR A 29 -3.31 -2.72 -3.69
C TYR A 29 -4.22 -3.92 -3.50
N PHE A 30 -4.54 -4.23 -2.26
CA PHE A 30 -5.51 -5.27 -1.94
C PHE A 30 -6.92 -4.69 -2.02
N ASN A 31 -7.78 -5.28 -2.86
CA ASN A 31 -9.19 -4.98 -2.93
C ASN A 31 -9.98 -6.02 -2.09
N PRO A 32 -10.51 -5.65 -0.92
CA PRO A 32 -11.24 -6.59 -0.07
C PRO A 32 -12.59 -7.01 -0.65
N THR A 33 -13.17 -6.24 -1.59
CA THR A 33 -14.48 -6.55 -2.19
C THR A 33 -14.45 -7.81 -3.05
N ASN A 34 -13.31 -8.08 -3.71
CA ASN A 34 -13.13 -9.23 -4.59
C ASN A 34 -11.97 -10.14 -4.15
N ASN A 35 -11.36 -9.86 -3.00
CA ASN A 35 -10.22 -10.59 -2.44
C ASN A 35 -9.07 -10.75 -3.43
N ASN A 36 -8.71 -9.67 -4.13
CA ASN A 36 -7.69 -9.70 -5.18
C ASN A 36 -6.71 -8.52 -5.09
N TRP A 37 -5.53 -8.72 -5.66
CA TRP A 37 -4.52 -7.68 -5.82
C TRP A 37 -4.67 -6.98 -7.16
N GLU A 38 -4.95 -5.69 -7.13
CA GLU A 38 -5.16 -4.86 -8.31
C GLU A 38 -4.00 -3.89 -8.50
N ALA A 39 -3.66 -3.55 -9.74
CA ALA A 39 -2.55 -2.66 -10.03
C ALA A 39 -2.84 -1.24 -9.51
N ILE A 40 -1.83 -0.61 -8.89
CA ILE A 40 -1.89 0.78 -8.44
C ILE A 40 -0.56 1.48 -8.77
N GLY A 41 -0.55 2.81 -8.69
CA GLY A 41 0.65 3.63 -8.86
C GLY A 41 0.64 4.84 -7.93
N ILE A 42 0.35 4.62 -6.65
CA ILE A 42 0.04 5.68 -5.68
C ILE A 42 1.22 6.00 -4.76
N MET A 43 2.20 5.10 -4.58
CA MET A 43 3.26 5.30 -3.59
C MET A 43 4.16 6.50 -3.93
N ILE A 44 4.16 6.96 -5.18
CA ILE A 44 4.87 8.19 -5.55
C ILE A 44 4.36 9.42 -4.79
N ARG A 45 3.07 9.48 -4.47
CA ARG A 45 2.49 10.59 -3.66
C ARG A 45 3.00 10.52 -2.23
N TYR A 46 3.03 9.32 -1.67
CA TYR A 46 3.46 9.05 -0.30
C TYR A 46 4.98 9.12 -0.09
N PHE A 47 5.79 9.05 -1.15
CA PHE A 47 7.25 9.16 -1.03
C PHE A 47 7.81 10.47 -1.58
N TRP A 48 6.95 11.42 -1.97
CA TRP A 48 7.39 12.74 -2.39
C TRP A 48 7.43 13.70 -1.20
N PRO A 49 8.60 14.26 -0.81
CA PRO A 49 8.74 15.06 0.42
C PRO A 49 7.81 16.27 0.52
N ASP A 50 7.45 16.86 -0.64
CA ASP A 50 6.55 18.01 -0.72
C ASP A 50 5.06 17.61 -0.76
N SER A 51 4.72 16.32 -0.67
CA SER A 51 3.33 15.87 -0.66
C SER A 51 2.75 15.92 0.74
N ASP A 52 1.50 16.38 0.84
CA ASP A 52 0.72 16.30 2.07
C ASP A 52 0.57 14.86 2.62
N THR A 53 0.80 13.85 1.77
CA THR A 53 0.72 12.42 2.11
C THR A 53 2.06 11.77 2.46
N TYR A 54 3.16 12.53 2.48
CA TYR A 54 4.53 12.00 2.60
C TYR A 54 4.78 11.13 3.84
N ASP A 55 4.14 11.44 4.96
CA ASP A 55 4.28 10.68 6.22
C ASP A 55 2.99 9.91 6.57
N MET A 56 2.10 9.71 5.59
CA MET A 56 0.76 9.14 5.81
C MET A 56 0.69 7.67 5.40
N TYR A 57 1.73 6.90 5.70
CA TYR A 57 1.75 5.45 5.51
C TYR A 57 2.52 4.77 6.63
N GLU A 58 2.23 3.49 6.85
CA GLU A 58 2.98 2.61 7.74
C GLU A 58 3.60 1.47 6.93
N GLU A 59 4.90 1.21 7.09
CA GLU A 59 5.55 0.05 6.47
C GLU A 59 5.27 -1.18 7.34
N LEU A 60 4.72 -2.22 6.73
CA LEU A 60 4.37 -3.47 7.38
C LEU A 60 5.35 -4.58 7.00
N THR A 61 5.52 -5.51 7.92
CA THR A 61 6.09 -6.82 7.61
C THR A 61 5.15 -7.63 6.71
N GLU A 62 5.69 -8.67 6.07
CA GLU A 62 4.86 -9.59 5.29
C GLU A 62 3.82 -10.30 6.15
N GLU A 63 4.17 -10.66 7.40
CA GLU A 63 3.25 -11.32 8.32
C GLU A 63 2.05 -10.42 8.66
N GLU A 64 2.30 -9.17 9.07
CA GLU A 64 1.25 -8.18 9.37
C GLU A 64 0.36 -7.89 8.14
N ALA A 65 0.95 -7.81 6.95
CA ALA A 65 0.18 -7.61 5.71
C ALA A 65 -0.75 -8.79 5.40
N MET A 66 -0.30 -10.03 5.66
CA MET A 66 -1.12 -11.22 5.43
C MET A 66 -2.23 -11.37 6.45
N GLU A 67 -2.04 -10.92 7.69
CA GLU A 67 -3.13 -10.87 8.68
C GLU A 67 -4.29 -10.01 8.18
N ILE A 68 -3.99 -8.83 7.60
CA ILE A 68 -4.99 -7.92 7.02
C ILE A 68 -5.74 -8.55 5.84
N VAL A 69 -5.05 -9.30 4.98
CA VAL A 69 -5.66 -9.99 3.83
C VAL A 69 -6.52 -11.17 4.26
N SER A 70 -6.22 -11.79 5.40
CA SER A 70 -6.90 -12.98 5.90
C SER A 70 -8.22 -12.70 6.65
N MET A 71 -8.50 -11.44 6.96
CA MET A 71 -9.75 -10.97 7.59
C MET A 71 -10.90 -10.88 6.60
#